data_AF-A0A168GXK9-F1
#
_entry.id   AF-A0A168GXK9-F1
#
_cell.length_a   1.000
_cell.length_b   1.000
_cell.length_c   1.000
_cell.angle_alpha   90.00
_cell.angle_beta   90.00
_cell.angle_gamma   90.00
#
_symmetry.space_group_name_H-M   'P 1'
#
loop_
_entity.id
_entity.type
_entity.pdbx_description
1 polymer ?
#
loop_
_entity_poly.entity_id
_entity_poly.type
_entity_poly.pdbx_seq_one_letter_code
_entity_poly.pdbx_strand_id
1 'polypeptide(L)'
;IFEWHFTVRGPKDTDFEEGRYHGRIILPSEYPFKPPELIFLTPNGRFELNTKICLSITGFHPEFWQPAWGIRTVLLAVIGFFPTEARGAIGGLDYSKEERRRLAKK
;
A
#
# COMPACT_ATOMS: atom_id res chain seq x y z
N ILE A 1 -8.51 -10.30 15.04
CA ILE A 1 -7.42 -11.15 14.49
C ILE A 1 -7.24 -11.01 12.98
N PHE A 2 -8.30 -10.74 12.19
CA PHE A 2 -8.23 -10.59 10.73
C PHE A 2 -7.87 -9.17 10.24
N GLU A 3 -7.80 -8.19 11.14
CA GLU A 3 -7.37 -6.83 10.81
C GLU A 3 -6.08 -6.51 11.57
N TRP A 4 -5.04 -6.18 10.81
CA TRP A 4 -3.69 -5.90 11.33
C TRP A 4 -3.30 -4.49 10.92
N HIS A 5 -2.60 -3.79 11.80
CA HIS A 5 -2.03 -2.49 11.46
C HIS A 5 -0.56 -2.65 11.06
N PHE A 6 -0.10 -1.81 10.14
CA PHE A 6 1.29 -1.75 9.72
C PHE A 6 1.77 -0.31 9.62
N THR A 7 3.08 -0.12 9.74
CA THR A 7 3.74 1.14 9.40
C THR A 7 4.97 0.82 8.56
N VAL A 8 5.08 1.45 7.39
CA VAL A 8 6.28 1.38 6.53
C VAL A 8 6.99 2.72 6.49
N ARG A 9 8.32 2.69 6.37
CA ARG A 9 9.09 3.89 6.03
C ARG A 9 9.00 4.12 4.52
N GLY A 10 9.05 5.38 4.12
CA GLY A 10 9.18 5.72 2.71
C GLY A 10 10.40 5.06 2.05
N PRO A 11 10.29 4.67 0.77
CA PRO A 11 11.45 4.18 0.03
C PRO A 11 12.51 5.28 -0.09
N LYS A 12 13.79 4.90 0.04
CA LYS A 12 14.93 5.80 -0.15
C LYS A 12 14.98 6.34 -1.57
N ASP A 13 15.52 7.54 -1.73
CA ASP A 13 15.72 8.22 -3.01
C ASP A 13 14.39 8.49 -3.74
N THR A 14 13.31 8.70 -2.99
CA THR A 14 11.97 9.00 -3.52
C THR A 14 11.36 10.22 -2.83
N ASP A 15 10.28 10.75 -3.42
CA ASP A 15 9.51 11.85 -2.84
C ASP A 15 8.80 11.49 -1.51
N PHE A 16 8.93 10.24 -1.07
CA PHE A 16 8.31 9.67 0.12
C PHE A 16 9.30 9.35 1.24
N GLU A 17 10.63 9.45 0.99
CA GLU A 17 11.70 8.89 1.84
C GLU A 17 11.59 9.24 3.33
N GLU A 18 11.26 10.50 3.64
CA GLU A 18 11.19 10.99 5.03
C GLU A 18 9.92 10.53 5.78
N GLY A 19 8.95 9.95 5.05
CA GLY A 19 7.63 9.61 5.56
C GLY A 19 7.56 8.30 6.34
N ARG A 20 6.54 8.23 7.22
CA ARG A 20 6.10 7.02 7.90
C ARG A 20 4.62 6.81 7.63
N TYR A 21 4.30 5.75 6.91
CA TYR A 21 2.95 5.54 6.38
C TYR A 21 2.27 4.41 7.13
N HIS A 22 1.25 4.76 7.88
CA HIS A 22 0.43 3.83 8.64
C HIS A 22 -0.76 3.35 7.80
N GLY A 23 -1.08 2.07 7.94
CA GLY A 23 -2.17 1.43 7.23
C GLY A 23 -2.68 0.18 7.92
N ARG A 24 -3.63 -0.47 7.27
CA ARG A 24 -4.27 -1.70 7.72
C ARG A 24 -4.21 -2.78 6.64
N ILE A 25 -4.04 -4.01 7.09
CA ILE A 25 -4.19 -5.23 6.31
C ILE A 25 -5.46 -5.91 6.80
N ILE A 26 -6.38 -6.19 5.88
CA ILE A 26 -7.58 -6.98 6.17
C ILE A 26 -7.42 -8.33 5.50
N LEU A 27 -7.35 -9.37 6.32
CA LEU A 27 -7.18 -10.76 5.88
C LEU A 27 -8.57 -11.37 5.66
N PRO A 28 -8.85 -11.96 4.49
CA PRO A 28 -10.05 -12.77 4.33
C PRO A 28 -9.96 -14.04 5.20
N SER A 29 -11.10 -14.66 5.48
CA SER A 29 -11.16 -15.93 6.23
C SER A 29 -10.37 -17.06 5.56
N GLU A 30 -10.21 -16.99 4.24
CA GLU A 30 -9.52 -17.97 3.41
C GLU A 30 -8.03 -17.64 3.20
N TYR A 31 -7.47 -16.63 3.86
CA TYR A 31 -6.03 -16.36 3.81
C TYR A 31 -5.24 -17.58 4.31
N PRO A 32 -4.17 -18.03 3.63
CA PRO A 32 -3.47 -17.38 2.52
C PRO A 32 -3.92 -17.80 1.11
N PHE A 33 -5.02 -18.55 0.96
CA PHE A 33 -5.52 -18.94 -0.37
C PHE A 33 -6.19 -17.79 -1.14
N LYS A 34 -6.63 -16.75 -0.44
CA LYS A 34 -7.04 -15.47 -1.02
C LYS A 34 -6.12 -14.33 -0.57
N PRO A 35 -5.86 -13.32 -1.42
CA PRO A 35 -5.02 -12.18 -1.09
C PRO A 35 -5.63 -11.30 0.02
N PRO A 36 -4.81 -10.51 0.72
CA PRO A 36 -5.29 -9.50 1.66
C PRO A 36 -5.81 -8.25 0.94
N GLU A 37 -6.55 -7.43 1.68
CA GLU A 37 -6.83 -6.04 1.32
C GLU A 37 -5.90 -5.10 2.08
N LEU A 38 -5.57 -3.98 1.46
CA LEU A 38 -4.70 -2.95 2.06
C LEU A 38 -5.38 -1.59 2.03
N ILE A 39 -5.24 -0.85 3.12
CA ILE A 39 -5.80 0.48 3.30
C ILE A 39 -4.75 1.38 3.96
N PHE A 40 -4.56 2.60 3.44
CA PHE A 40 -3.73 3.61 4.08
C PHE A 40 -4.53 4.56 4.96
N LEU A 41 -3.93 4.97 6.06
CA LEU A 41 -4.51 5.90 7.04
C LEU A 41 -3.73 7.22 7.11
N THR A 42 -2.43 7.20 6.79
CA THR A 42 -1.60 8.42 6.74
C THR A 42 -1.71 9.11 5.37
N PRO A 43 -2.00 10.43 5.31
CA PRO A 43 -1.92 11.21 4.07
C PRO A 43 -0.56 11.04 3.40
N ASN A 44 -0.55 10.61 2.14
CA ASN A 44 0.69 10.23 1.45
C ASN A 44 0.76 10.65 -0.02
N GLY A 45 -0.36 10.98 -0.67
CA GLY A 45 -0.38 11.44 -2.07
C GLY A 45 -0.16 10.36 -3.14
N ARG A 46 -0.12 9.07 -2.75
CA ARG A 46 -0.07 7.90 -3.64
C ARG A 46 -1.28 6.99 -3.49
N PHE A 47 -1.79 6.84 -2.28
CA PHE A 47 -2.93 5.99 -1.95
C PHE A 47 -3.99 6.82 -1.23
N GLU A 48 -5.23 6.69 -1.70
CA GLU A 48 -6.39 7.31 -1.09
C GLU A 48 -6.64 6.72 0.31
N LEU A 49 -7.04 7.59 1.25
CA LEU A 49 -7.24 7.19 2.63
C LEU A 49 -8.53 6.40 2.79
N ASN A 50 -8.49 5.39 3.65
CA ASN A 50 -9.65 4.55 3.96
C ASN A 50 -10.26 3.80 2.75
N THR A 51 -9.57 3.80 1.60
CA THR A 51 -9.96 3.07 0.39
C THR A 51 -9.11 1.82 0.23
N LYS A 52 -9.71 0.72 -0.23
CA LYS A 52 -8.97 -0.48 -0.62
C LYS A 52 -8.12 -0.18 -1.85
N ILE A 53 -6.83 -0.49 -1.81
CA ILE A 53 -5.91 -0.22 -2.92
C ILE A 53 -5.84 -1.38 -3.90
N CYS A 54 -5.89 -1.07 -5.19
CA CYS A 54 -5.67 -2.04 -6.27
C CYS A 54 -4.18 -2.16 -6.60
N LEU A 55 -3.60 -3.32 -6.31
CA LEU A 55 -2.25 -3.73 -6.68
C LEU A 55 -2.31 -5.20 -7.10
N SER A 56 -1.29 -5.68 -7.83
CA SER A 56 -1.20 -7.10 -8.23
C SER A 56 -1.09 -8.09 -7.06
N ILE A 57 -0.97 -7.59 -5.82
CA ILE A 57 -0.82 -8.38 -4.60
C ILE A 57 -2.04 -8.26 -3.66
N THR A 58 -3.10 -7.55 -4.07
CA THR A 58 -4.31 -7.33 -3.27
C THR A 58 -5.55 -7.99 -3.87
N GLY A 59 -6.68 -7.92 -3.15
CA GLY A 59 -7.98 -8.51 -3.49
C GLY A 59 -8.55 -8.19 -4.87
N PHE A 60 -8.06 -7.15 -5.56
CA PHE A 60 -8.50 -6.79 -6.89
C PHE A 60 -7.95 -7.70 -8.00
N HIS A 61 -6.83 -8.38 -7.75
CA HIS A 61 -6.18 -9.27 -8.71
C HIS A 61 -5.84 -10.64 -8.11
N PRO A 62 -6.86 -11.42 -7.71
CA PRO A 62 -6.64 -12.75 -7.10
C PRO A 62 -5.92 -13.73 -8.03
N GLU A 63 -5.97 -13.52 -9.36
CA GLU A 63 -5.29 -14.32 -10.37
C GLU A 63 -3.76 -14.25 -10.29
N PHE A 64 -3.21 -13.16 -9.76
CA PHE A 64 -1.77 -12.99 -9.60
C PHE A 64 -1.27 -13.40 -8.21
N TRP A 65 -2.16 -13.56 -7.24
CA TRP A 65 -1.80 -13.91 -5.87
C TRP A 65 -1.20 -15.31 -5.75
N GLN A 66 -0.14 -15.43 -4.97
CA GLN A 66 0.45 -16.71 -4.62
C GLN A 66 0.33 -16.93 -3.10
N PRO A 67 -0.23 -18.06 -2.63
CA PRO A 67 -0.36 -18.34 -1.19
C PRO A 67 0.97 -18.37 -0.42
N ALA A 68 2.08 -18.53 -1.12
CA ALA A 68 3.43 -18.44 -0.55
C ALA A 68 3.85 -17.00 -0.18
N TRP A 69 3.17 -15.97 -0.70
CA TRP A 69 3.44 -14.58 -0.36
C TRP A 69 2.85 -14.25 1.02
N GLY A 70 3.68 -14.29 2.05
CA GLY A 70 3.27 -13.85 3.39
C GLY A 70 3.17 -12.33 3.53
N ILE A 71 2.72 -11.87 4.70
CA ILE A 71 2.58 -10.44 5.06
C ILE A 71 3.86 -9.63 4.79
N ARG A 72 5.04 -10.20 5.06
CA ARG A 72 6.33 -9.53 4.78
C ARG A 72 6.48 -9.19 3.30
N THR A 73 6.13 -10.11 2.41
CA THR A 73 6.21 -9.90 0.95
C THR A 73 5.22 -8.83 0.50
N VAL A 74 4.02 -8.82 1.07
CA VAL A 74 3.01 -7.78 0.84
C VAL A 74 3.55 -6.40 1.19
N LEU A 75 4.14 -6.23 2.37
CA LEU A 75 4.71 -4.95 2.81
C LEU A 75 5.89 -4.50 1.93
N LEU A 76 6.74 -5.41 1.49
CA LEU A 76 7.82 -5.10 0.56
C LEU A 76 7.28 -4.65 -0.81
N ALA A 77 6.24 -5.31 -1.32
CA ALA A 77 5.59 -4.89 -2.56
C ALA A 77 5.00 -3.48 -2.43
N VAL A 78 4.31 -3.18 -1.32
CA VAL A 78 3.78 -1.83 -1.04
C VAL A 78 4.87 -0.76 -1.08
N ILE A 79 6.02 -1.01 -0.45
CA ILE A 79 7.17 -0.11 -0.50
C ILE A 79 7.65 0.06 -1.95
N GLY A 80 7.73 -1.03 -2.72
CA GLY A 80 8.12 -0.99 -4.14
C GLY A 80 7.13 -0.26 -5.06
N PHE A 81 5.83 -0.26 -4.74
CA PHE A 81 4.80 0.43 -5.50
C PHE A 81 4.63 1.91 -5.13
N PHE A 82 5.13 2.33 -3.98
CA PHE A 82 5.00 3.72 -3.53
C PHE A 82 5.50 4.76 -4.54
N PRO A 83 6.68 4.61 -5.17
CA PRO A 83 7.20 5.59 -6.11
C PRO A 83 6.62 5.48 -7.53
N THR A 84 5.77 4.48 -7.81
CA THR A 84 5.19 4.31 -9.15
C THR A 84 3.94 5.16 -9.31
N GLU A 85 3.62 5.53 -10.54
CA GLU A 85 2.35 6.19 -10.89
C GLU A 85 1.16 5.25 -10.64
N ALA A 86 0.02 5.82 -10.24
CA ALA A 86 -1.22 5.07 -10.03
C ALA A 86 -1.87 4.65 -11.35
N ARG A 87 -1.73 5.45 -12.41
CA ARG A 87 -2.29 5.17 -13.75
C ARG A 87 -3.78 4.81 -13.72
N GLY A 88 -4.55 5.48 -12.86
CA GLY A 88 -6.00 5.27 -12.70
C GLY A 88 -6.39 4.01 -11.90
N ALA A 89 -5.44 3.33 -11.24
CA ALA A 89 -5.76 2.22 -10.36
C ALA A 89 -6.68 2.65 -9.19
N ILE A 90 -7.60 1.77 -8.79
CA ILE A 90 -8.53 2.02 -7.68
C ILE A 90 -7.75 2.30 -6.39
N GLY A 91 -8.12 3.39 -5.71
CA GLY A 91 -7.46 3.86 -4.49
C GLY A 91 -6.08 4.47 -4.73
N GLY A 92 -5.67 4.69 -5.98
CA GLY A 92 -4.42 5.36 -6.34
C GLY A 92 -4.58 6.86 -6.59
N LEU A 93 -3.56 7.63 -6.21
CA LEU A 93 -3.48 9.08 -6.40
C LEU A 93 -2.14 9.46 -7.06
N ASP A 94 -2.17 10.51 -7.88
CA ASP A 94 -0.99 11.03 -8.58
C ASP A 94 -0.71 12.50 -8.19
N TYR A 95 -0.40 12.73 -6.91
CA TYR A 95 0.00 14.07 -6.43
C TYR A 95 1.37 14.48 -7.00
N SER A 96 1.63 15.78 -7.03
CA SER A 96 2.94 16.29 -7.45
C SER A 96 4.05 15.85 -6.48
N LYS A 97 5.29 15.85 -6.96
CA LYS A 97 6.47 15.48 -6.17
C LYS A 97 6.64 16.38 -4.95
N GLU A 98 6.41 17.67 -5.13
CA GLU A 98 6.49 18.69 -4.08
C GLU A 98 5.48 18.41 -2.95
N GLU A 99 4.25 18.06 -3.33
CA GLU A 99 3.20 17.78 -2.36
C GLU A 99 3.46 16.47 -1.61
N ARG A 100 3.95 15.42 -2.29
CA ARG A 100 4.37 14.16 -1.66
C ARG A 100 5.48 14.38 -0.63
N ARG A 101 6.50 15.18 -0.96
CA ARG A 101 7.58 15.55 -0.03
C ARG A 101 7.06 16.35 1.16
N ARG A 102 6.10 17.25 0.94
CA ARG A 102 5.47 18.02 2.03
C ARG A 102 4.70 17.10 2.98
N LEU A 103 3.99 16.10 2.46
CA LEU A 103 3.28 15.11 3.27
C LEU A 103 4.25 14.19 4.03
N ALA A 104 5.36 13.80 3.42
CA ALA A 104 6.37 12.93 4.05
C ALA A 104 7.02 13.53 5.31
N LYS A 105 7.00 14.86 5.46
CA LYS A 105 7.60 15.59 6.60
C LYS A 105 6.64 15.87 7.76
N LYS A 106 5.36 15.50 7.62
CA LYS A 106 4.34 15.68 8.66
C LYS A 106 4.26 14.48 9.58
#